data_AF-A0A1F8TC35-F1
#
_entry.id   AF-A0A1F8TC35-F1
#
_cell.length_a   1.000
_cell.length_b   1.000
_cell.length_c   1.000
_cell.angle_alpha   90.00
_cell.angle_beta   90.00
_cell.angle_gamma   90.00
#
_symmetry.space_group_name_H-M   'P 1'
#
loop_
_entity.id
_entity.type
_entity.pdbx_description
1 polymer ?
#
loop_
_entity_poly.entity_id
_entity_poly.type
_entity_poly.pdbx_seq_one_letter_code
_entity_poly.pdbx_strand_id
1 'polypeptide(L)'
;MGGRITQYFWAFHTGVDLAAAYGTGVGASQDGTVVFTGWVAVGGLSVRIKHADGFETGYYHLGAVFVAPGQQVSKGQIVASIGMTGVTTGPHVHWELKQNGAFVNPLAYTSR
;
A
#
# COMPACT_ATOMS: atom_id res chain seq x y z
N MET A 1 7.58 -6.42 2.11
CA MET A 1 8.11 -5.72 0.92
C MET A 1 9.58 -5.40 1.14
N GLY A 2 10.40 -5.34 0.07
CA GLY A 2 11.85 -5.14 0.15
C GLY A 2 12.41 -4.02 -0.74
N GLY A 3 11.60 -3.01 -1.08
CA GLY A 3 12.05 -1.84 -1.86
C GLY A 3 12.88 -0.84 -1.04
N ARG A 4 13.54 0.10 -1.73
CA ARG A 4 14.29 1.19 -1.07
C ARG A 4 13.32 2.29 -0.61
N ILE A 5 13.40 2.69 0.64
CA ILE A 5 12.63 3.85 1.13
C ILE A 5 13.15 5.12 0.44
N THR A 6 12.24 5.86 -0.21
CA THR A 6 12.54 7.14 -0.88
C THR A 6 11.84 8.32 -0.25
N GLN A 7 10.73 8.10 0.46
CA GLN A 7 10.05 9.15 1.24
C GLN A 7 9.47 8.56 2.53
N TYR A 8 9.62 9.29 3.64
CA TYR A 8 9.14 8.90 4.96
C TYR A 8 7.78 9.52 5.27
N PHE A 9 7.12 9.04 6.32
CA PHE A 9 5.88 9.62 6.86
C PHE A 9 6.13 10.97 7.54
N TRP A 10 5.33 11.99 7.23
CA TRP A 10 5.33 13.30 7.91
C TRP A 10 4.06 14.11 7.56
N ALA A 11 3.95 15.35 8.02
CA ALA A 11 2.71 16.14 7.96
C ALA A 11 2.07 16.30 6.55
N PHE A 12 2.85 16.28 5.47
CA PHE A 12 2.32 16.34 4.09
C PHE A 12 2.55 15.04 3.29
N HIS A 13 2.90 13.94 3.96
CA HIS A 13 3.06 12.63 3.35
C HIS A 13 2.54 11.52 4.28
N THR A 14 1.36 10.98 3.95
CA THR A 14 0.54 10.09 4.79
C THR A 14 1.00 8.64 4.84
N GLY A 15 2.13 8.34 4.20
CA GLY A 15 2.66 6.99 4.07
C GLY A 15 4.18 6.96 3.96
N VAL A 16 4.69 5.87 3.39
CA VAL A 16 6.09 5.66 3.07
C VAL A 16 6.19 5.24 1.62
N ASP A 17 7.10 5.86 0.88
CA ASP A 17 7.34 5.49 -0.50
C ASP A 17 8.48 4.47 -0.57
N LEU A 18 8.19 3.34 -1.21
CA LEU A 18 9.14 2.27 -1.44
C LEU A 18 9.40 2.17 -2.96
N ALA A 19 10.56 2.64 -3.39
CA ALA A 19 11.00 2.53 -4.76
C ALA A 19 11.47 1.10 -5.08
N ALA A 20 10.99 0.58 -6.20
CA ALA A 20 11.40 -0.66 -6.82
C ALA A 20 10.98 -0.64 -8.29
N ALA A 21 11.48 -1.58 -9.11
CA ALA A 21 11.23 -1.58 -10.54
C ALA A 21 9.72 -1.66 -10.87
N TYR A 22 9.32 -1.05 -11.98
CA TYR A 22 7.96 -1.20 -12.53
C TYR A 22 7.59 -2.69 -12.65
N GLY A 23 6.36 -3.05 -12.28
CA GLY A 23 5.88 -4.43 -12.31
C GLY A 23 6.29 -5.27 -11.09
N THR A 24 7.16 -4.77 -10.20
CA THR A 24 7.53 -5.49 -8.97
C THR A 24 6.29 -5.81 -8.13
N GLY A 25 6.19 -7.04 -7.63
CA GLY A 25 5.07 -7.48 -6.81
C GLY A 25 4.94 -6.71 -5.49
N VAL A 26 3.72 -6.32 -5.16
CA VAL A 26 3.33 -5.65 -3.91
C VAL A 26 2.61 -6.68 -3.05
N GLY A 27 3.25 -7.11 -1.96
CA GLY A 27 2.71 -8.10 -1.02
C GLY A 27 1.91 -7.47 0.12
N ALA A 28 0.81 -8.10 0.54
CA ALA A 28 0.04 -7.65 1.69
C ALA A 28 0.91 -7.58 2.96
N SER A 29 0.81 -6.48 3.71
CA SER A 29 1.61 -6.25 4.92
C SER A 29 1.26 -7.23 6.07
N GLN A 30 0.01 -7.66 6.11
CA GLN A 30 -0.55 -8.59 7.10
C GLN A 30 -1.77 -9.31 6.50
N ASP A 31 -2.18 -10.40 7.12
CA ASP A 31 -3.47 -11.05 6.84
C ASP A 31 -4.62 -10.05 6.92
N GLY A 32 -5.61 -10.17 6.04
CA GLY A 32 -6.75 -9.26 6.05
C GLY A 32 -7.76 -9.52 4.94
N THR A 33 -8.69 -8.58 4.83
CA THR A 33 -9.72 -8.57 3.77
C THR A 33 -9.55 -7.33 2.92
N VAL A 34 -9.50 -7.50 1.61
CA VAL A 34 -9.48 -6.39 0.65
C VAL A 34 -10.80 -5.63 0.78
N VAL A 35 -10.74 -4.35 1.11
CA VAL A 35 -11.92 -3.49 1.29
C VAL A 35 -12.10 -2.50 0.14
N PHE A 36 -11.07 -2.30 -0.68
CA PHE A 36 -11.13 -1.41 -1.82
C PHE A 36 -10.09 -1.79 -2.88
N THR A 37 -10.52 -1.71 -4.14
CA THR A 37 -9.63 -1.67 -5.30
C THR A 37 -10.18 -0.64 -6.28
N GLY A 38 -9.35 0.28 -6.76
CA GLY A 38 -9.83 1.30 -7.70
C GLY A 38 -8.93 2.51 -7.77
N TRP A 39 -9.41 3.53 -8.48
CA TRP A 39 -8.69 4.78 -8.67
C TRP A 39 -8.92 5.74 -7.50
N VAL A 40 -7.85 6.36 -7.02
CA VAL A 40 -7.87 7.45 -6.02
C VAL A 40 -7.23 8.68 -6.65
N ALA A 41 -7.84 9.85 -6.45
CA ALA A 41 -7.23 11.11 -6.90
C ALA A 41 -5.84 11.26 -6.28
N VAL A 42 -4.85 11.69 -7.08
CA VAL A 42 -3.42 11.73 -6.74
C VAL A 42 -2.79 10.34 -6.58
N GLY A 43 -3.39 9.42 -5.82
CA GLY A 43 -2.85 8.08 -5.54
C GLY A 43 -2.92 7.06 -6.68
N GLY A 44 -3.70 7.33 -7.74
CA GLY A 44 -3.82 6.44 -8.89
C GLY A 44 -4.51 5.11 -8.57
N LEU A 45 -4.12 4.05 -9.26
CA LEU A 45 -4.65 2.70 -9.02
C LEU A 45 -4.19 2.20 -7.66
N SER A 46 -5.14 1.73 -6.85
CA SER A 46 -4.92 1.49 -5.43
C SER A 46 -5.63 0.23 -4.92
N VAL A 47 -5.07 -0.34 -3.85
CA VAL A 47 -5.67 -1.43 -3.06
C VAL A 47 -5.66 -1.03 -1.59
N ARG A 48 -6.76 -1.28 -0.87
CA ARG A 48 -6.79 -1.16 0.60
C ARG A 48 -7.22 -2.47 1.24
N ILE A 49 -6.54 -2.85 2.30
CA ILE A 49 -6.75 -4.09 3.03
C ILE A 49 -7.03 -3.74 4.48
N LYS A 50 -8.17 -4.18 5.01
CA LYS A 50 -8.49 -4.10 6.43
C LYS A 50 -7.93 -5.32 7.14
N HIS A 51 -7.26 -5.07 8.26
CA HIS A 51 -6.65 -6.08 9.11
C HIS A 51 -7.40 -6.19 10.44
N ALA A 52 -6.95 -7.08 11.31
CA ALA A 52 -7.40 -7.15 12.69
C ALA A 52 -7.06 -5.84 13.46
N ASP A 53 -7.66 -5.68 14.64
CA ASP A 53 -7.30 -4.64 15.62
C ASP A 53 -7.39 -3.19 15.10
N GLY A 54 -8.27 -2.95 14.11
CA GLY A 54 -8.55 -1.61 13.59
C GLY A 54 -7.50 -1.07 12.62
N PHE A 55 -6.58 -1.90 12.14
CA PHE A 55 -5.59 -1.50 11.14
C PHE A 55 -6.13 -1.60 9.71
N GLU A 56 -5.70 -0.68 8.85
CA GLU A 56 -5.92 -0.72 7.40
C GLU A 56 -4.62 -0.33 6.69
N THR A 57 -4.21 -1.11 5.69
CA THR A 57 -3.11 -0.71 4.79
C THR A 57 -3.64 -0.25 3.45
N GLY A 58 -2.96 0.74 2.88
CA GLY A 58 -3.21 1.22 1.52
C GLY A 58 -1.95 1.11 0.67
N TYR A 59 -2.13 0.72 -0.59
CA TYR A 59 -1.08 0.63 -1.60
C TYR A 59 -1.52 1.41 -2.83
N TYR A 60 -0.70 2.36 -3.26
CA TYR A 60 -1.03 3.33 -4.31
C TYR A 60 0.06 3.37 -5.38
N HIS A 61 -0.19 4.12 -6.45
CA HIS A 61 0.63 4.20 -7.66
C HIS A 61 0.82 2.85 -8.37
N LEU A 62 -0.14 1.93 -8.19
CA LEU A 62 -0.06 0.57 -8.70
C LEU A 62 -0.17 0.52 -10.23
N GLY A 63 0.40 -0.52 -10.83
CA GLY A 63 0.33 -0.78 -12.27
C GLY A 63 -0.77 -1.75 -12.64
N ALA A 64 -0.95 -2.78 -11.82
CA ALA A 64 -2.02 -3.76 -11.92
C ALA A 64 -2.43 -4.25 -10.53
N VAL A 65 -3.70 -4.65 -10.39
CA VAL A 65 -4.28 -5.22 -9.17
C VAL A 65 -4.71 -6.66 -9.46
N PHE A 66 -4.40 -7.57 -8.53
CA PHE A 66 -4.63 -9.02 -8.68
C PHE A 66 -5.68 -9.58 -7.71
N VAL A 67 -6.32 -8.70 -6.96
CA VAL A 67 -7.32 -9.04 -5.93
C VAL A 67 -8.57 -8.19 -6.10
N ALA A 68 -9.67 -8.58 -5.46
CA ALA A 68 -10.94 -7.86 -5.50
C ALA A 68 -11.50 -7.59 -4.09
N PRO A 69 -12.37 -6.58 -3.90
CA PRO A 69 -13.02 -6.34 -2.61
C PRO A 69 -13.77 -7.59 -2.10
N GLY A 70 -13.67 -7.86 -0.80
CA GLY A 70 -14.20 -9.06 -0.15
C GLY A 70 -13.23 -10.25 -0.14
N GLN A 71 -12.16 -10.22 -0.93
CA GLN A 71 -11.17 -11.28 -0.95
C GLN A 71 -10.31 -11.28 0.33
N GLN A 72 -10.12 -12.46 0.92
CA GLN A 72 -9.16 -12.68 2.00
C GLN A 72 -7.75 -12.86 1.43
N VAL A 73 -6.77 -12.27 2.10
CA VAL A 73 -5.36 -12.35 1.70
C VAL A 73 -4.47 -12.60 2.90
N SER A 74 -3.37 -13.31 2.67
CA SER A 74 -2.37 -13.61 3.71
C SER A 74 -1.17 -12.64 3.65
N LYS A 75 -0.48 -12.44 4.77
CA LYS A 75 0.78 -11.69 4.87
C LYS A 75 1.75 -12.18 3.79
N GLY A 76 2.26 -11.25 2.99
CA GLY A 76 3.20 -11.51 1.90
C GLY A 76 2.55 -11.95 0.58
N GLN A 77 1.26 -12.29 0.54
CA GLN A 77 0.57 -12.59 -0.71
C GLN A 77 0.63 -11.38 -1.66
N ILE A 78 1.05 -11.60 -2.91
CA ILE A 78 1.10 -10.54 -3.92
C ILE A 78 -0.33 -10.13 -4.30
N VAL A 79 -0.67 -8.88 -4.04
CA VAL A 79 -2.02 -8.32 -4.29
C VAL A 79 -2.05 -7.37 -5.47
N ALA A 80 -0.90 -6.85 -5.88
CA ALA A 80 -0.75 -5.89 -6.96
C ALA A 80 0.70 -5.86 -7.47
N SER A 81 0.97 -4.99 -8.44
CA SER A 81 2.32 -4.67 -8.90
C SER A 81 2.56 -3.16 -8.88
N ILE A 82 3.83 -2.77 -8.67
CA ILE A 82 4.27 -1.38 -8.76
C ILE A 82 3.99 -0.85 -10.15
N GLY A 83 3.47 0.37 -10.22
CA GLY A 83 3.24 1.07 -11.47
C GLY A 83 3.77 2.49 -11.46
N MET A 84 3.10 3.32 -12.24
CA MET A 84 3.34 4.75 -12.35
C MET A 84 2.01 5.49 -12.54
N THR A 85 0.95 5.06 -11.86
CA THR A 85 -0.39 5.68 -11.97
C THR A 85 -0.56 6.80 -10.93
N GLY A 86 -1.44 7.76 -11.22
CA GLY A 86 -1.62 8.94 -10.35
C GLY A 86 -0.52 9.97 -10.54
N VAL A 87 -0.21 10.73 -9.49
CA VAL A 87 0.86 11.73 -9.48
C VAL A 87 2.12 11.07 -8.91
N THR A 88 3.07 10.79 -9.79
CA THR A 88 4.32 10.11 -9.43
C THR A 88 5.45 10.57 -10.36
N THR A 89 6.68 10.60 -9.84
CA THR A 89 7.89 10.98 -10.59
C THR A 89 8.74 9.77 -11.00
N GLY A 90 8.36 8.55 -10.58
CA GLY A 90 9.07 7.32 -10.91
C GLY A 90 8.46 6.09 -10.26
N PRO A 91 8.85 4.86 -10.65
CA PRO A 91 8.29 3.63 -10.11
C PRO A 91 8.49 3.48 -8.58
N HIS A 92 7.38 3.44 -7.85
CA HIS A 92 7.34 3.15 -6.41
C HIS A 92 5.93 2.71 -6.01
N VAL A 93 5.80 2.15 -4.81
CA VAL A 93 4.52 2.05 -4.12
C VAL A 93 4.49 3.08 -3.00
N HIS A 94 3.41 3.87 -2.94
CA HIS A 94 3.09 4.64 -1.75
C HIS A 94 2.29 3.75 -0.81
N TRP A 95 2.84 3.51 0.38
CA TRP A 95 2.32 2.57 1.36
C TRP A 95 1.83 3.30 2.61
N GLU A 96 0.53 3.24 2.85
CA GLU A 96 -0.12 3.86 4.01
C GLU A 96 -0.49 2.81 5.07
N LEU A 97 -0.48 3.25 6.32
CA LEU A 97 -1.06 2.53 7.45
C LEU A 97 -2.02 3.46 8.18
N LYS A 98 -3.22 2.97 8.46
CA LYS A 98 -4.18 3.61 9.35
C LYS A 98 -4.40 2.73 10.58
N GLN A 99 -4.54 3.37 11.74
CA GLN A 99 -5.03 2.74 12.96
C GLN A 99 -6.28 3.50 13.41
N ASN A 100 -7.41 2.80 13.52
CA ASN A 100 -8.70 3.40 13.89
C ASN A 100 -9.09 4.62 13.04
N GLY A 101 -8.79 4.56 11.73
CA GLY A 101 -9.13 5.60 10.76
C GLY A 101 -8.12 6.74 10.62
N ALA A 102 -7.14 6.86 11.53
CA ALA A 102 -6.10 7.88 11.46
C ALA A 102 -4.80 7.33 10.83
N PHE A 103 -4.15 8.12 9.97
CA PHE A 103 -2.86 7.78 9.40
C PHE A 103 -1.76 7.76 10.47
N VAL A 104 -0.94 6.71 10.45
CA VAL A 104 0.19 6.52 11.36
C VAL A 104 1.44 6.14 10.57
N ASN A 105 2.62 6.40 11.13
CA ASN A 105 3.87 6.02 10.49
C ASN A 105 3.96 4.48 10.37
N PRO A 106 3.94 3.90 9.14
CA PRO A 106 3.97 2.45 8.96
C PRO A 106 5.22 1.79 9.53
N LEU A 107 6.37 2.48 9.50
CA LEU A 107 7.65 1.93 9.96
C LEU A 107 7.65 1.63 11.47
N ALA A 108 6.83 2.33 12.26
CA ALA A 108 6.69 2.07 13.69
C ALA A 108 6.05 0.71 14.03
N TYR A 109 5.51 0.01 13.02
CA TYR A 109 4.79 -1.27 13.18
C TYR A 109 5.44 -2.43 12.42
N THR A 110 6.60 -2.22 11.79
CA THR A 110 7.27 -3.23 10.93
C THR A 110 8.04 -4.32 11.67
N SER A 111 8.22 -4.19 12.99
CA SER A 111 8.88 -5.19 13.85
C SER A 111 7.93 -6.22 14.49
N ARG A 112 6.67 -6.26 14.03
CA ARG A 112 5.63 -7.21 14.49
C ARG A 112 5.27 -8.21 13.39
#